data_AF-E7QXJ2-F1
#
_entry.id   AF-E7QXJ2-F1
#
_cell.length_a   1.000
_cell.length_b   1.000
_cell.length_c   1.000
_cell.angle_alpha   90.00
_cell.angle_beta   90.00
_cell.angle_gamma   90.00
#
_symmetry.space_group_name_H-M   'P 1'
#
loop_
_entity.id
_entity.type
_entity.pdbx_description
1 polymer ?
#
loop_
_entity_poly.entity_id
_entity_poly.type
_entity_poly.pdbx_seq_one_letter_code
_entity_poly.pdbx_strand_id
1 'polypeptide(L)'
;MTKVSRRDLLDVFSRADDPHAPLTTSEIASALGRVEEQTLERLRTLADDGLLQTRTVADTHRVWWPPCGRSDCFAENDRPTDGHPRIRTVFRSTDLAEPFRELANGSLFIEIDSVVHLSEGEHLQYWTATGISAEALLETVMEFPATLDARLLSTVNGTHRVESHSSFQSLLSIFGEFDGKTKSATYDEQEIRIVAEFPPSVDTERVQAVVRDVYPDLELVSTCRVITSSFDYHLIEEKLTERQLTALQMSYFSGYFEQPRKCSGVVLAERMGISKQAFHEHLRKAYDTVFEQLFTNVDETTVPDQ
;
A
#
# COMPACT_ATOMS: atom_id res chain seq x y z
N MET A 1 -26.08 -9.51 -28.48
CA MET A 1 -25.07 -9.77 -27.42
C MET A 1 -24.39 -8.45 -27.09
N THR A 2 -24.72 -7.85 -25.96
CA THR A 2 -24.23 -6.53 -25.54
C THR A 2 -22.72 -6.60 -25.28
N LYS A 3 -21.94 -5.74 -25.95
CA LYS A 3 -20.49 -5.60 -25.74
C LYS A 3 -20.26 -5.21 -24.28
N VAL A 4 -19.52 -6.01 -23.51
CA VAL A 4 -19.09 -5.62 -22.16
C VAL A 4 -18.02 -4.55 -22.35
N SER A 5 -18.22 -3.39 -21.75
CA SER A 5 -17.27 -2.30 -21.81
C SER A 5 -16.08 -2.60 -20.91
N ARG A 6 -14.89 -2.11 -21.27
CA ARG A 6 -13.69 -2.12 -20.41
C ARG A 6 -14.00 -1.58 -19.00
N ARG A 7 -14.87 -0.57 -18.93
CA ARG A 7 -15.35 0.01 -17.68
C ARG A 7 -16.13 -0.99 -16.82
N ASP A 8 -16.98 -1.80 -17.43
CA ASP A 8 -17.82 -2.77 -16.70
C ASP A 8 -16.97 -3.86 -16.05
N LEU A 9 -15.87 -4.27 -16.70
CA LEU A 9 -14.93 -5.26 -16.15
C LEU A 9 -14.12 -4.71 -14.97
N LEU A 10 -13.67 -3.46 -15.04
CA LEU A 10 -12.94 -2.80 -13.95
C LEU A 10 -13.86 -2.44 -12.77
N ASP A 11 -15.14 -2.19 -13.06
CA ASP A 11 -16.15 -1.91 -12.03
C ASP A 11 -16.44 -3.12 -11.13
N VAL A 12 -16.21 -4.35 -11.62
CA VAL A 12 -16.30 -5.56 -10.77
C VAL A 12 -15.30 -5.51 -9.62
N PHE A 13 -14.08 -5.07 -9.89
CA PHE A 13 -13.05 -4.91 -8.85
C PHE A 13 -13.39 -3.74 -7.94
N SER A 14 -13.90 -2.63 -8.48
CA SER A 14 -14.30 -1.46 -7.69
C SER A 14 -15.51 -1.71 -6.77
N ARG A 15 -16.31 -2.74 -7.05
CA ARG A 15 -17.47 -3.16 -6.24
C ARG A 15 -17.13 -4.22 -5.20
N ALA A 16 -15.92 -4.79 -5.24
CA ALA A 16 -15.46 -5.71 -4.21
C ALA A 16 -15.14 -4.92 -2.92
N ASP A 17 -15.32 -5.56 -1.76
CA ASP A 17 -15.02 -4.94 -0.45
C ASP A 17 -13.55 -4.46 -0.33
N ASP A 18 -12.67 -5.01 -1.18
CA ASP A 18 -11.30 -4.56 -1.41
C ASP A 18 -11.04 -4.45 -2.94
N PRO A 19 -10.80 -3.24 -3.48
CA PRO A 19 -10.53 -3.02 -4.90
C PRO A 19 -9.27 -3.70 -5.44
N HIS A 20 -8.35 -4.11 -4.57
CA HIS A 20 -7.11 -4.81 -4.92
C HIS A 20 -7.19 -6.32 -4.68
N ALA A 21 -8.34 -6.84 -4.25
CA ALA A 21 -8.50 -8.28 -4.03
C ALA A 21 -8.41 -9.06 -5.36
N PRO A 22 -7.65 -10.17 -5.39
CA PRO A 22 -7.61 -11.04 -6.54
C PRO A 22 -8.93 -11.78 -6.73
N LEU A 23 -9.53 -11.64 -7.91
CA LEU A 23 -10.77 -12.32 -8.30
C LEU A 23 -10.48 -13.39 -9.36
N THR A 24 -11.19 -14.50 -9.30
CA THR A 24 -11.13 -15.55 -10.33
C THR A 24 -11.96 -15.17 -11.56
N THR A 25 -11.63 -15.75 -12.72
CA THR A 25 -12.43 -15.56 -13.95
C THR A 25 -13.91 -15.91 -13.75
N SER A 26 -14.22 -16.95 -12.96
CA SER A 26 -15.58 -17.39 -12.68
C SER A 26 -16.34 -16.41 -11.79
N GLU A 27 -15.69 -15.80 -10.79
CA GLU A 27 -16.28 -14.75 -9.95
C GLU A 27 -16.60 -13.50 -10.78
N ILE A 28 -15.69 -13.08 -11.66
CA ILE A 28 -15.90 -11.92 -12.54
C ILE A 28 -17.01 -12.20 -13.56
N ALA A 29 -17.02 -13.40 -14.15
CA ALA A 29 -18.04 -13.82 -15.08
C ALA A 29 -19.43 -13.91 -14.42
N SER A 30 -19.49 -14.40 -13.18
CA SER A 30 -20.71 -14.47 -12.38
C SER A 30 -21.23 -13.07 -12.03
N ALA A 31 -20.37 -12.15 -11.59
CA ALA A 31 -20.71 -10.76 -11.28
C ALA A 31 -21.27 -9.99 -12.49
N LEU A 32 -20.81 -10.32 -13.70
CA LEU A 32 -21.25 -9.71 -14.95
C LEU A 32 -22.40 -10.46 -15.65
N GLY A 33 -22.80 -11.63 -15.14
CA GLY A 33 -23.78 -12.51 -15.79
C GLY A 33 -23.33 -12.98 -17.18
N ARG A 34 -22.04 -13.32 -17.34
CA ARG A 34 -21.41 -13.67 -18.62
C ARG A 34 -20.82 -15.07 -18.62
N VAL A 35 -20.53 -15.56 -19.83
CA VAL A 35 -19.81 -16.82 -20.04
C VAL A 35 -18.34 -16.62 -19.69
N GLU A 36 -17.79 -17.58 -18.93
CA GLU A 36 -16.42 -17.54 -18.40
C GLU A 36 -15.38 -17.40 -19.53
N GLU A 37 -15.55 -18.12 -20.64
CA GLU A 37 -14.65 -18.08 -21.80
C GLU A 37 -14.53 -16.68 -22.45
N GLN A 38 -15.65 -15.97 -22.60
CA GLN A 38 -15.66 -14.61 -23.16
C GLN A 38 -15.12 -13.56 -22.18
N THR A 39 -15.23 -13.84 -20.88
CA THR A 39 -14.71 -12.99 -19.81
C THR A 39 -13.19 -13.14 -19.72
N LEU A 40 -12.70 -14.38 -19.82
CA LEU A 40 -11.28 -14.72 -19.84
C LEU A 40 -10.53 -13.99 -20.97
N GLU A 41 -11.07 -14.02 -22.18
CA GLU A 41 -10.43 -13.39 -23.35
C GLU A 41 -10.28 -11.87 -23.15
N ARG A 42 -11.30 -11.22 -22.60
CA ARG A 42 -11.22 -9.78 -22.31
C ARG A 42 -10.29 -9.45 -21.15
N LEU A 43 -10.25 -10.29 -20.12
CA LEU A 43 -9.33 -10.10 -19.00
C LEU A 43 -7.88 -10.24 -19.43
N ARG A 44 -7.58 -11.15 -20.37
CA ARG A 44 -6.25 -11.23 -21.02
C ARG A 44 -5.88 -9.94 -21.72
N THR A 45 -6.77 -9.40 -22.55
CA THR A 45 -6.54 -8.10 -23.21
C THR A 45 -6.28 -6.98 -22.21
N LEU A 46 -7.01 -6.94 -21.08
CA LEU A 46 -6.78 -5.94 -20.03
C LEU A 46 -5.44 -6.12 -19.30
N ALA A 47 -4.96 -7.36 -19.16
CA ALA A 47 -3.64 -7.63 -18.60
C ALA A 47 -2.51 -7.27 -19.58
N ASP A 48 -2.69 -7.55 -20.87
CA ASP A 48 -1.76 -7.13 -21.92
C ASP A 48 -1.67 -5.59 -22.01
N ASP A 49 -2.79 -4.89 -21.79
CA ASP A 49 -2.88 -3.43 -21.71
C ASP A 49 -2.34 -2.85 -20.38
N GLY A 50 -1.86 -3.69 -19.46
CA GLY A 50 -1.28 -3.28 -18.17
C GLY A 50 -2.29 -2.79 -17.13
N LEU A 51 -3.59 -3.05 -17.33
CA LEU A 51 -4.67 -2.56 -16.46
C LEU A 51 -5.11 -3.57 -15.41
N LEU A 52 -4.69 -4.82 -15.57
CA LEU A 52 -4.87 -5.90 -14.61
C LEU A 52 -3.57 -6.70 -14.54
N GLN A 53 -3.23 -7.15 -13.35
CA GLN A 53 -2.24 -8.18 -13.13
C GLN A 53 -2.93 -9.54 -13.15
N THR A 54 -2.20 -10.59 -13.56
CA THR A 54 -2.76 -11.93 -13.69
C THR A 54 -1.77 -13.00 -13.24
N ARG A 55 -2.28 -14.06 -12.60
CA ARG A 55 -1.51 -15.25 -12.28
C ARG A 55 -2.35 -16.50 -12.46
N THR A 56 -1.76 -17.53 -13.08
CA THR A 56 -2.35 -18.87 -13.12
C THR A 56 -2.18 -19.51 -11.73
N VAL A 57 -3.27 -20.08 -11.21
CA VAL A 57 -3.35 -20.82 -9.96
C VAL A 57 -3.80 -22.25 -10.28
N ALA A 58 -2.98 -23.24 -9.93
CA ALA A 58 -3.24 -24.68 -10.03
C ALA A 58 -3.67 -25.16 -11.42
N ASP A 59 -2.84 -24.90 -12.44
CA ASP A 59 -2.94 -25.34 -13.85
C ASP A 59 -4.23 -25.01 -14.62
N THR A 60 -5.30 -24.59 -13.95
CA THR A 60 -6.65 -24.47 -14.51
C THR A 60 -7.32 -23.14 -14.19
N HIS A 61 -7.02 -22.52 -13.05
CA HIS A 61 -7.66 -21.28 -12.64
C HIS A 61 -6.73 -20.09 -12.82
N ARG A 62 -7.29 -18.92 -13.07
CA ARG A 62 -6.54 -17.67 -13.22
C ARG A 62 -7.19 -16.61 -12.36
N VAL A 63 -6.35 -15.95 -11.58
CA VAL A 63 -6.75 -14.82 -10.73
C VAL A 63 -6.26 -13.52 -11.34
N TRP A 64 -7.04 -12.48 -11.11
CA TRP A 64 -6.90 -11.16 -11.71
C TRP A 64 -7.02 -10.12 -10.62
N TRP A 65 -6.18 -9.10 -10.62
CA TRP A 65 -6.28 -7.99 -9.69
C TRP A 65 -5.80 -6.71 -10.36
N PRO A 66 -6.33 -5.52 -10.04
CA PRO A 66 -5.79 -4.26 -10.55
C PRO A 66 -4.34 -4.07 -10.09
N PRO A 67 -3.46 -3.50 -10.93
CA PRO A 67 -2.12 -3.13 -10.49
C PRO A 67 -2.26 -2.15 -9.31
N CYS A 68 -1.65 -2.48 -8.17
CA CYS A 68 -1.37 -1.50 -7.13
C CYS A 68 -0.51 -0.40 -7.77
N GLY A 69 -0.66 0.86 -7.37
CA GLY A 69 -0.09 2.06 -8.01
C GLY A 69 1.45 2.19 -8.09
N ARG A 70 2.16 1.07 -8.22
CA ARG A 70 3.57 0.99 -8.58
C ARG A 70 3.67 1.04 -10.10
N SER A 71 3.80 2.25 -10.63
CA SER A 71 4.30 2.42 -12.00
C SER A 71 5.74 1.94 -12.01
N ASP A 72 5.99 0.81 -12.67
CA ASP A 72 7.32 0.41 -13.09
C ASP A 72 7.82 1.37 -14.17
N CYS A 73 8.50 2.42 -13.71
CA CYS A 73 9.57 3.09 -14.43
C CYS A 73 10.72 3.20 -13.43
N PHE A 74 11.53 2.14 -13.33
CA PHE A 74 12.79 2.18 -12.61
C PHE A 74 13.71 3.20 -13.27
N ALA A 75 13.72 4.43 -12.76
CA ALA A 75 14.93 5.22 -12.80
C ALA A 75 15.96 4.50 -11.91
N GLU A 76 17.18 4.35 -12.43
CA GLU A 76 18.27 3.50 -11.94
C GLU A 76 18.83 3.88 -10.56
N ASN A 77 18.11 4.68 -9.76
CA ASN A 77 18.51 5.20 -8.45
C ASN A 77 17.62 4.78 -7.27
N ASP A 78 16.54 4.04 -7.46
CA ASP A 78 15.67 3.61 -6.34
C ASP A 78 15.64 2.07 -6.22
N ARG A 79 16.81 1.51 -5.88
CA ARG A 79 16.82 0.15 -5.30
C ARG A 79 16.02 0.23 -4.00
N PRO A 80 15.11 -0.73 -3.73
CA PRO A 80 14.56 -0.86 -2.39
C PRO A 80 15.75 -1.01 -1.44
N THR A 81 16.02 0.04 -0.68
CA THR A 81 17.09 0.03 0.31
C THR A 81 16.79 -1.14 1.24
N ASP A 82 17.78 -2.02 1.35
CA ASP A 82 17.80 -3.32 2.00
C ASP A 82 16.94 -3.42 3.28
N GLY A 83 16.56 -4.65 3.65
CA GLY A 83 15.82 -5.04 4.86
C GLY A 83 16.49 -4.70 6.20
N HIS A 84 17.18 -3.58 6.29
CA HIS A 84 17.73 -3.01 7.49
C HIS A 84 16.61 -2.45 8.39
N PRO A 85 16.68 -2.70 9.70
CA PRO A 85 15.67 -2.23 10.65
C PRO A 85 15.57 -0.70 10.58
N ARG A 86 14.36 -0.16 10.45
CA ARG A 86 14.09 1.28 10.48
C ARG A 86 13.38 1.64 11.78
N ILE A 87 13.41 2.90 12.18
CA ILE A 87 12.51 3.39 13.22
C ILE A 87 11.35 4.13 12.54
N ARG A 88 10.12 3.80 12.94
CA ARG A 88 8.93 4.56 12.55
C ARG A 88 8.63 5.57 13.63
N THR A 89 8.54 6.80 13.21
CA THR A 89 8.20 7.94 14.04
C THR A 89 6.84 8.47 13.63
N VAL A 90 6.06 8.90 14.60
CA VAL A 90 4.79 9.60 14.36
C VAL A 90 4.95 11.02 14.87
N PHE A 91 4.81 11.97 13.96
CA PHE A 91 4.74 13.39 14.29
C PHE A 91 3.29 13.85 14.29
N ARG A 92 2.96 14.85 15.10
CA ARG A 92 1.65 15.54 15.04
C ARG A 92 1.85 17.04 14.88
N SER A 93 0.91 17.69 14.21
CA SER A 93 0.83 19.15 14.10
C SER A 93 -0.63 19.58 13.97
N THR A 94 -0.97 20.69 14.61
CA THR A 94 -2.27 21.35 14.50
C THR A 94 -2.27 22.45 13.45
N ASP A 95 -1.11 23.03 13.14
CA ASP A 95 -0.94 24.11 12.17
C ASP A 95 -0.95 23.53 10.75
N LEU A 96 -0.29 22.39 10.52
CA LEU A 96 -0.40 21.64 9.26
C LEU A 96 -1.80 21.08 9.02
N ALA A 97 -2.66 21.06 10.05
CA ALA A 97 -4.04 20.66 9.94
C ALA A 97 -4.95 21.83 9.48
N GLU A 98 -4.51 23.08 9.60
CA GLU A 98 -5.32 24.27 9.31
C GLU A 98 -5.93 24.29 7.90
N PRO A 99 -5.14 24.08 6.84
CA PRO A 99 -5.67 24.09 5.47
C PRO A 99 -6.74 23.04 5.19
N PHE A 100 -6.83 21.99 6.03
CA PHE A 100 -7.82 20.92 5.89
C PHE A 100 -9.10 21.19 6.69
N ARG A 101 -9.10 22.08 7.69
CA ARG A 101 -10.24 22.29 8.62
C ARG A 101 -11.52 22.71 7.92
N GLU A 102 -11.42 23.58 6.93
CA GLU A 102 -12.58 24.13 6.23
C GLU A 102 -12.99 23.29 5.00
N LEU A 103 -12.05 22.49 4.48
CA LEU A 103 -12.14 21.89 3.16
C LEU A 103 -12.32 20.36 3.19
N ALA A 104 -11.90 19.69 4.27
CA ALA A 104 -12.09 18.25 4.45
C ALA A 104 -13.49 17.93 5.00
N ASN A 105 -14.15 16.93 4.41
CA ASN A 105 -15.42 16.39 4.92
C ASN A 105 -15.17 15.24 5.90
N GLY A 106 -14.42 15.53 6.97
CA GLY A 106 -14.05 14.59 8.02
C GLY A 106 -12.59 14.14 7.96
N SER A 107 -12.32 12.88 8.31
CA SER A 107 -10.96 12.36 8.32
C SER A 107 -10.39 12.19 6.91
N LEU A 108 -9.15 12.60 6.72
CA LEU A 108 -8.41 12.48 5.47
C LEU A 108 -7.23 11.54 5.66
N PHE A 109 -6.96 10.72 4.65
CA PHE A 109 -5.79 9.85 4.62
C PHE A 109 -4.98 10.11 3.36
N ILE A 110 -3.68 10.32 3.55
CA ILE A 110 -2.69 10.62 2.51
C ILE A 110 -1.60 9.55 2.56
N GLU A 111 -1.29 8.94 1.42
CA GLU A 111 -0.15 8.05 1.23
C GLU A 111 0.88 8.70 0.32
N ILE A 112 2.15 8.65 0.71
CA ILE A 112 3.25 9.14 -0.12
C ILE A 112 3.76 8.01 -1.00
N ASP A 113 3.54 8.14 -2.31
CA ASP A 113 3.92 7.14 -3.30
C ASP A 113 5.41 7.24 -3.65
N SER A 114 5.89 8.47 -3.89
CA SER A 114 7.27 8.72 -4.32
C SER A 114 7.69 10.17 -4.11
N VAL A 115 9.00 10.37 -3.92
CA VAL A 115 9.65 11.69 -3.90
C VAL A 115 10.81 11.66 -4.87
N VAL A 116 10.82 12.58 -5.82
CA VAL A 116 11.84 12.73 -6.86
C VAL A 116 12.55 14.06 -6.64
N HIS A 117 13.82 14.02 -6.28
CA HIS A 117 14.62 15.21 -6.07
C HIS A 117 15.00 15.87 -7.41
N LEU A 118 14.88 17.20 -7.45
CA LEU A 118 15.30 18.04 -8.56
C LEU A 118 16.59 18.78 -8.19
N SER A 119 17.05 19.67 -9.07
CA SER A 119 18.14 20.61 -8.76
C SER A 119 17.72 21.64 -7.71
N GLU A 120 18.70 22.17 -6.98
CA GLU A 120 18.52 23.29 -6.02
C GLU A 120 17.62 22.98 -4.81
N GLY A 121 17.47 21.71 -4.43
CA GLY A 121 16.73 21.30 -3.23
C GLY A 121 15.21 21.26 -3.41
N GLU A 122 14.72 21.56 -4.61
CA GLU A 122 13.34 21.30 -5.00
C GLU A 122 13.11 19.81 -5.24
N HIS A 123 11.85 19.41 -5.23
CA HIS A 123 11.46 18.02 -5.46
C HIS A 123 10.02 17.93 -5.93
N LEU A 124 9.74 16.87 -6.68
CA LEU A 124 8.39 16.44 -7.02
C LEU A 124 7.97 15.35 -6.04
N GLN A 125 6.76 15.45 -5.53
CA GLN A 125 6.15 14.47 -4.67
C GLN A 125 4.91 13.90 -5.38
N TYR A 126 4.77 12.59 -5.30
CA TYR A 126 3.60 11.87 -5.78
C TYR A 126 2.92 11.26 -4.57
N TRP A 127 1.65 11.55 -4.40
CA TRP A 127 0.90 11.05 -3.27
C TRP A 127 -0.57 10.92 -3.61
N THR A 128 -1.24 10.12 -2.81
CA THR A 128 -2.63 9.74 -3.00
C THR A 128 -3.42 10.12 -1.76
N ALA A 129 -4.59 10.75 -1.95
CA ALA A 129 -5.44 11.21 -0.86
C ALA A 129 -6.88 10.71 -0.97
N THR A 130 -7.51 10.46 0.18
CA THR A 130 -8.90 10.02 0.32
C THR A 130 -9.61 10.77 1.46
N GLY A 131 -10.92 11.02 1.33
CA GLY A 131 -11.69 11.73 2.35
C GLY A 131 -11.84 13.24 2.12
N ILE A 132 -11.40 13.74 0.97
CA ILE A 132 -11.51 15.14 0.53
C ILE A 132 -11.82 15.17 -0.97
N SER A 133 -12.50 16.20 -1.48
CA SER A 133 -12.70 16.34 -2.93
C SER A 133 -11.41 16.77 -3.63
N ALA A 134 -11.31 16.53 -4.93
CA ALA A 134 -10.13 16.90 -5.71
C ALA A 134 -9.89 18.42 -5.70
N GLU A 135 -10.95 19.22 -5.80
CA GLU A 135 -10.89 20.67 -5.82
C GLU A 135 -10.38 21.21 -4.48
N ALA A 136 -10.99 20.75 -3.38
CA ALA A 136 -10.60 21.10 -2.02
C ALA A 136 -9.16 20.67 -1.72
N LEU A 137 -8.75 19.48 -2.18
CA LEU A 137 -7.40 18.98 -2.00
C LEU A 137 -6.37 19.88 -2.69
N LEU A 138 -6.59 20.26 -3.95
CA LEU A 138 -5.66 21.14 -4.66
C LEU A 138 -5.60 22.53 -4.02
N GLU A 139 -6.73 23.05 -3.56
CA GLU A 139 -6.79 24.33 -2.84
C GLU A 139 -5.94 24.27 -1.57
N THR A 140 -6.18 23.28 -0.71
CA THR A 140 -5.38 23.04 0.51
C THR A 140 -3.89 22.90 0.21
N VAL A 141 -3.51 22.10 -0.80
CA VAL A 141 -2.09 21.84 -1.09
C VAL A 141 -1.33 23.11 -1.45
N MET A 142 -1.99 24.02 -2.16
CA MET A 142 -1.42 25.31 -2.55
C MET A 142 -1.30 26.31 -1.40
N GLU A 143 -1.96 26.08 -0.26
CA GLU A 143 -1.79 26.91 0.94
C GLU A 143 -0.51 26.58 1.71
N PHE A 144 0.10 25.41 1.49
CA PHE A 144 1.34 25.08 2.16
C PHE A 144 2.51 25.93 1.64
N PRO A 145 3.29 26.60 2.52
CA PRO A 145 4.36 27.51 2.09
C PRO A 145 5.46 26.86 1.25
N ALA A 146 5.66 25.56 1.42
CA ALA A 146 6.65 24.80 0.68
C ALA A 146 6.16 24.37 -0.72
N THR A 147 4.86 24.47 -1.01
CA THR A 147 4.28 24.11 -2.30
C THR A 147 4.52 25.23 -3.32
N LEU A 148 5.16 24.87 -4.43
CA LEU A 148 5.38 25.76 -5.57
C LEU A 148 4.28 25.58 -6.63
N ASP A 149 3.89 24.32 -6.87
CA ASP A 149 2.82 23.96 -7.80
C ASP A 149 2.19 22.62 -7.42
N ALA A 150 0.96 22.37 -7.86
CA ALA A 150 0.28 21.10 -7.67
C ALA A 150 -0.67 20.77 -8.83
N ARG A 151 -0.67 19.50 -9.21
CA ARG A 151 -1.47 18.98 -10.32
C ARG A 151 -2.14 17.68 -9.94
N LEU A 152 -3.46 17.61 -10.16
CA LEU A 152 -4.20 16.37 -10.10
C LEU A 152 -3.85 15.49 -11.30
N LEU A 153 -3.37 14.28 -11.04
CA LEU A 153 -3.03 13.30 -12.07
C LEU A 153 -4.22 12.41 -12.41
N SER A 154 -4.96 11.95 -11.40
CA SER A 154 -6.12 11.07 -11.59
C SER A 154 -7.04 11.05 -10.38
N THR A 155 -8.31 10.74 -10.61
CA THR A 155 -9.30 10.46 -9.57
C THR A 155 -9.98 9.12 -9.86
N VAL A 156 -9.97 8.20 -8.89
CA VAL A 156 -10.65 6.90 -8.97
C VAL A 156 -11.35 6.64 -7.64
N ASN A 157 -12.68 6.44 -7.65
CA ASN A 157 -13.46 6.09 -6.45
C ASN A 157 -13.22 7.01 -5.23
N GLY A 158 -13.12 8.33 -5.43
CA GLY A 158 -12.84 9.29 -4.35
C GLY A 158 -11.41 9.27 -3.82
N THR A 159 -10.52 8.57 -4.54
CA THR A 159 -9.08 8.56 -4.32
C THR A 159 -8.41 9.47 -5.36
N HIS A 160 -7.66 10.44 -4.89
CA HIS A 160 -7.08 11.51 -5.70
C HIS A 160 -5.56 11.39 -5.71
N ARG A 161 -4.98 11.16 -6.89
CA ARG A 161 -3.54 11.13 -7.07
C ARG A 161 -3.05 12.51 -7.50
N VAL A 162 -2.11 13.05 -6.76
CA VAL A 162 -1.58 14.41 -6.95
C VAL A 162 -0.08 14.35 -7.15
N GLU A 163 0.41 15.21 -8.04
CA GLU A 163 1.80 15.61 -8.14
C GLU A 163 1.93 16.98 -7.49
N SER A 164 2.87 17.14 -6.56
CA SER A 164 3.19 18.43 -5.95
C SER A 164 4.66 18.75 -6.17
N HIS A 165 4.93 19.95 -6.68
CA HIS A 165 6.25 20.52 -6.75
C HIS A 165 6.48 21.35 -5.50
N SER A 166 7.52 21.04 -4.75
CA SER A 166 7.81 21.71 -3.49
C SER A 166 9.27 22.13 -3.36
N SER A 167 9.50 23.18 -2.57
CA SER A 167 10.83 23.69 -2.22
C SER A 167 11.47 22.85 -1.10
N PHE A 168 12.77 23.07 -0.85
CA PHE A 168 13.53 22.40 0.21
C PHE A 168 12.96 22.58 1.63
N GLN A 169 12.08 23.56 1.85
CA GLN A 169 11.43 23.78 3.14
C GLN A 169 10.29 22.79 3.42
N SER A 170 9.94 21.91 2.48
CA SER A 170 8.92 20.90 2.72
C SER A 170 9.37 19.91 3.80
N LEU A 171 8.40 19.43 4.57
CA LEU A 171 8.65 18.39 5.58
C LEU A 171 9.29 17.12 4.98
N LEU A 172 8.92 16.75 3.75
CA LEU A 172 9.48 15.58 3.07
C LEU A 172 10.96 15.77 2.71
N SER A 173 11.36 16.99 2.33
CA SER A 173 12.77 17.32 2.09
C SER A 173 13.56 17.30 3.39
N ILE A 174 13.05 17.94 4.44
CA ILE A 174 13.72 17.97 5.75
C ILE A 174 13.91 16.55 6.27
N PHE A 175 12.90 15.68 6.20
CA PHE A 175 13.05 14.28 6.59
C PHE A 175 14.07 13.53 5.70
N GLY A 176 14.07 13.80 4.40
CA GLY A 176 15.03 13.24 3.45
C GLY A 176 16.49 13.54 3.78
N GLU A 177 16.80 14.71 4.34
CA GLU A 177 18.17 15.06 4.80
C GLU A 177 18.69 14.12 5.91
N PHE A 178 17.79 13.43 6.61
CA PHE A 178 18.11 12.45 7.65
C PHE A 178 17.86 11.00 7.19
N ASP A 179 17.90 10.77 5.88
CA ASP A 179 17.54 9.50 5.23
C ASP A 179 16.12 9.02 5.60
N GLY A 180 15.24 9.94 5.99
CA GLY A 180 13.86 9.72 6.35
C GLY A 180 12.97 9.51 5.13
N LYS A 181 12.02 8.58 5.25
CA LYS A 181 10.99 8.34 4.25
C LYS A 181 9.62 8.60 4.87
N THR A 182 8.93 9.65 4.44
CA THR A 182 7.52 9.85 4.80
C THR A 182 6.68 8.76 4.15
N LYS A 183 5.79 8.15 4.92
CA LYS A 183 4.92 7.05 4.47
C LYS A 183 3.50 7.51 4.27
N SER A 184 2.95 8.21 5.26
CA SER A 184 1.57 8.65 5.23
C SER A 184 1.34 9.85 6.13
N ALA A 185 0.23 10.53 5.88
CA ALA A 185 -0.33 11.52 6.78
C ALA A 185 -1.81 11.23 6.99
N THR A 186 -2.32 11.41 8.20
CA THR A 186 -3.73 11.22 8.54
C THR A 186 -4.22 12.42 9.30
N TYR A 187 -5.34 12.98 8.86
CA TYR A 187 -6.02 14.08 9.53
C TYR A 187 -7.31 13.57 10.17
N ASP A 188 -7.53 13.93 11.44
CA ASP A 188 -8.68 13.48 12.25
C ASP A 188 -9.59 14.63 12.73
N GLU A 189 -9.73 15.67 11.91
CA GLU A 189 -10.48 16.92 12.18
C GLU A 189 -9.80 17.93 13.11
N GLN A 190 -8.76 17.54 13.84
CA GLN A 190 -8.06 18.41 14.79
C GLN A 190 -6.58 18.58 14.48
N GLU A 191 -5.90 17.46 14.24
CA GLU A 191 -4.47 17.41 14.00
C GLU A 191 -4.16 16.53 12.79
N ILE A 192 -3.01 16.76 12.19
CA ILE A 192 -2.43 15.84 11.22
C ILE A 192 -1.37 14.99 11.93
N ARG A 193 -1.41 13.67 11.71
CA ARG A 193 -0.40 12.72 12.16
C ARG A 193 0.39 12.22 10.97
N ILE A 194 1.70 12.38 11.02
CA ILE A 194 2.60 12.09 9.91
C ILE A 194 3.51 10.95 10.32
N VAL A 195 3.49 9.89 9.51
CA VAL A 195 4.30 8.70 9.72
C VAL A 195 5.54 8.80 8.84
N ALA A 196 6.71 8.77 9.46
CA ALA A 196 7.98 8.74 8.77
C ALA A 196 8.85 7.58 9.27
N GLU A 197 9.71 7.07 8.40
CA GLU A 197 10.65 5.99 8.71
C GLU A 197 12.08 6.45 8.51
N PHE A 198 12.91 6.32 9.54
CA PHE A 198 14.31 6.72 9.53
C PHE A 198 15.25 5.53 9.78
N PRO A 199 16.54 5.66 9.46
CA PRO A 199 17.55 4.70 9.93
C PRO A 199 17.54 4.59 11.47
N PRO A 200 17.93 3.43 12.03
CA PRO A 200 17.90 3.22 13.48
C PRO A 200 18.98 4.04 14.21
N SER A 201 19.96 4.54 13.46
CA SER A 201 21.04 5.42 13.92
C SER A 201 20.69 6.90 13.86
N VAL A 202 19.51 7.28 13.39
CA VAL A 202 19.14 8.70 13.28
C VAL A 202 19.08 9.34 14.67
N ASP A 203 19.56 10.58 14.76
CA ASP A 203 19.37 11.42 15.93
C ASP A 203 17.99 12.09 15.86
N THR A 204 16.99 11.50 16.52
CA THR A 204 15.62 12.00 16.50
C THR A 204 15.48 13.37 17.15
N GLU A 205 16.34 13.72 18.13
CA GLU A 205 16.32 15.05 18.76
C GLU A 205 16.77 16.11 17.77
N ARG A 206 17.81 15.81 16.98
CA ARG A 206 18.28 16.69 15.90
C ARG A 206 17.25 16.83 14.78
N VAL A 207 16.61 15.74 14.35
CA VAL A 207 15.49 15.79 13.39
C VAL A 207 14.42 16.75 13.89
N GLN A 208 13.98 16.58 15.15
CA GLN A 208 12.95 17.41 15.74
C GLN A 208 13.38 18.88 15.88
N ALA A 209 14.66 19.15 16.11
CA ALA A 209 15.19 20.52 16.20
C ALA A 209 15.15 21.24 14.83
N VAL A 210 15.60 20.58 13.77
CA VAL A 210 15.58 21.16 12.40
C VAL A 210 14.15 21.36 11.93
N VAL A 211 13.28 20.38 12.16
CA VAL A 211 11.89 20.46 11.70
C VAL A 211 11.12 21.57 12.41
N ARG A 212 11.36 21.79 13.71
CA ARG A 212 10.72 22.87 14.48
C ARG A 212 11.14 24.27 14.07
N ASP A 213 12.25 24.43 13.35
CA ASP A 213 12.65 25.73 12.80
C ASP A 213 11.68 26.19 11.70
N VAL A 214 11.13 25.23 10.94
CA VAL A 214 10.18 25.47 9.84
C VAL A 214 8.73 25.24 10.26
N TYR A 215 8.49 24.23 11.11
CA TYR A 215 7.17 23.80 11.60
C TYR A 215 7.15 23.78 13.14
N PRO A 216 6.97 24.93 13.80
CA PRO A 216 7.20 25.08 15.24
C PRO A 216 6.30 24.22 16.14
N ASP A 217 5.11 23.89 15.68
CA ASP A 217 4.12 23.07 16.39
C ASP A 217 4.28 21.56 16.15
N LEU A 218 5.22 21.15 15.29
CA LEU A 218 5.41 19.73 14.99
C LEU A 218 6.08 19.00 16.16
N GLU A 219 5.34 18.06 16.73
CA GLU A 219 5.77 17.28 17.88
C GLU A 219 5.96 15.81 17.53
N LEU A 220 7.07 15.22 17.98
CA LEU A 220 7.27 13.76 17.93
C LEU A 220 6.45 13.10 19.03
N VAL A 221 5.45 12.31 18.65
CA VAL A 221 4.50 11.65 19.57
C VAL A 221 4.94 10.24 19.91
N SER A 222 5.53 9.54 18.94
CA SER A 222 5.87 8.13 19.07
C SER A 222 7.09 7.80 18.23
N THR A 223 7.93 6.91 18.75
CA THR A 223 9.00 6.25 18.01
C THR A 223 8.96 4.76 18.32
N CYS A 224 8.79 3.95 17.28
CA CYS A 224 8.79 2.50 17.37
C CYS A 224 9.86 1.94 16.43
N ARG A 225 10.67 0.99 16.90
CA ARG A 225 11.49 0.20 15.98
C ARG A 225 10.57 -0.61 15.09
N VAL A 226 10.64 -0.34 13.79
CA VAL A 226 10.05 -1.21 12.78
C VAL A 226 11.17 -2.11 12.36
N ILE A 227 11.16 -3.32 12.92
CA ILE A 227 11.68 -4.43 12.15
C ILE A 227 10.76 -4.42 10.94
N THR A 228 11.23 -3.86 9.82
CA THR A 228 10.70 -4.22 8.54
C THR A 228 11.03 -5.69 8.45
N SER A 229 10.15 -6.51 9.02
CA SER A 229 9.79 -7.74 8.37
C SER A 229 9.16 -7.26 7.05
N SER A 230 9.99 -6.79 6.11
CA SER A 230 10.03 -7.44 4.83
C SER A 230 10.25 -8.91 5.17
N PHE A 231 9.16 -9.57 5.57
CA PHE A 231 8.84 -10.74 4.84
C PHE A 231 8.89 -10.29 3.41
N ASP A 232 10.02 -10.57 2.79
CA ASP A 232 10.06 -10.63 1.36
C ASP A 232 8.92 -11.55 1.03
N TYR A 233 7.84 -10.96 0.54
CA TYR A 233 6.71 -11.69 0.05
C TYR A 233 7.22 -12.70 -0.99
N HIS A 234 8.27 -12.32 -1.74
CA HIS A 234 9.09 -13.19 -2.56
C HIS A 234 9.72 -14.38 -1.81
N LEU A 235 10.32 -14.19 -0.63
CA LEU A 235 10.87 -15.28 0.18
C LEU A 235 9.78 -16.25 0.66
N ILE A 236 8.59 -15.74 1.02
CA ILE A 236 7.44 -16.60 1.33
C ILE A 236 6.98 -17.34 0.07
N GLU A 237 6.87 -16.67 -1.08
CA GLU A 237 6.46 -17.28 -2.35
C GLU A 237 7.44 -18.34 -2.84
N GLU A 238 8.74 -18.17 -2.59
CA GLU A 238 9.78 -19.15 -2.94
C GLU A 238 9.76 -20.38 -2.04
N LYS A 239 9.41 -20.21 -0.75
CA LYS A 239 9.43 -21.29 0.25
C LYS A 239 8.11 -22.05 0.33
N LEU A 240 6.98 -21.39 0.04
CA LEU A 240 5.67 -22.03 0.01
C LEU A 240 5.42 -22.70 -1.33
N THR A 241 4.87 -23.91 -1.28
CA THR A 241 4.24 -24.49 -2.47
C THR A 241 3.04 -23.62 -2.87
N GLU A 242 2.72 -23.63 -4.16
CA GLU A 242 1.57 -22.89 -4.71
C GLU A 242 0.27 -23.20 -3.96
N ARG A 243 0.05 -24.45 -3.57
CA ARG A 243 -1.12 -24.90 -2.79
C ARG A 243 -1.15 -24.32 -1.37
N GLN A 244 0.00 -24.19 -0.72
CA GLN A 244 0.12 -23.60 0.61
C GLN A 244 -0.09 -22.08 0.55
N LEU A 245 0.52 -21.41 -0.41
CA LEU A 245 0.36 -19.97 -0.64
C LEU A 245 -1.11 -19.63 -0.94
N THR A 246 -1.74 -20.40 -1.83
CA THR A 246 -3.16 -20.22 -2.18
C THR A 246 -4.08 -20.40 -0.97
N ALA A 247 -3.85 -21.45 -0.16
CA ALA A 247 -4.65 -21.67 1.06
C ALA A 247 -4.49 -20.52 2.06
N LEU A 248 -3.27 -20.00 2.22
CA LEU A 248 -2.96 -18.88 3.11
C LEU A 248 -3.64 -17.58 2.66
N GLN A 249 -3.50 -17.21 1.39
CA GLN A 249 -4.12 -16.02 0.81
C GLN A 249 -5.64 -16.08 0.87
N MET A 250 -6.25 -17.20 0.45
CA MET A 250 -7.70 -17.36 0.49
C MET A 250 -8.25 -17.29 1.91
N SER A 251 -7.53 -17.83 2.89
CA SER A 251 -7.90 -17.70 4.31
C SER A 251 -7.86 -16.25 4.78
N TYR A 252 -6.80 -15.53 4.43
CA TYR A 252 -6.63 -14.12 4.80
C TYR A 252 -7.73 -13.24 4.22
N PHE A 253 -7.86 -13.23 2.88
CA PHE A 253 -8.80 -12.34 2.18
C PHE A 253 -10.26 -12.72 2.37
N SER A 254 -10.58 -13.97 2.70
CA SER A 254 -11.97 -14.37 2.96
C SER A 254 -12.39 -14.12 4.42
N GLY A 255 -11.55 -13.50 5.24
CA GLY A 255 -11.84 -13.24 6.65
C GLY A 255 -11.96 -14.50 7.50
N TYR A 256 -11.20 -15.57 7.16
CA TYR A 256 -11.13 -16.80 7.97
C TYR A 256 -10.57 -16.54 9.37
N PHE A 257 -9.71 -15.54 9.51
CA PHE A 257 -9.06 -15.15 10.76
C PHE A 257 -9.79 -14.08 11.56
N GLU A 258 -10.79 -13.43 10.97
CA GLU A 258 -11.51 -12.34 11.62
C GLU A 258 -12.35 -12.84 12.80
N GLN A 259 -12.68 -11.92 13.70
CA GLN A 259 -13.59 -12.17 14.81
C GLN A 259 -14.75 -11.16 14.76
N PRO A 260 -15.99 -11.60 14.46
CA PRO A 260 -16.40 -12.96 14.08
C PRO A 260 -15.89 -13.38 12.69
N ARG A 261 -15.68 -14.69 12.47
CA ARG A 261 -15.17 -15.21 11.19
C ARG A 261 -16.18 -14.96 10.06
N LYS A 262 -15.72 -14.35 8.96
CA LYS A 262 -16.54 -14.11 7.76
C LYS A 262 -16.65 -15.34 6.85
N CYS A 263 -15.63 -16.20 6.82
CA CYS A 263 -15.63 -17.43 6.01
C CYS A 263 -15.06 -18.62 6.77
N SER A 264 -15.58 -19.82 6.48
CA SER A 264 -15.14 -21.06 7.11
C SER A 264 -14.19 -21.86 6.22
N GLY A 265 -13.32 -22.66 6.83
CA GLY A 265 -12.39 -23.52 6.10
C GLY A 265 -13.07 -24.61 5.25
N VAL A 266 -14.36 -24.89 5.49
CA VAL A 266 -15.15 -25.79 4.63
C VAL A 266 -15.38 -25.14 3.27
N VAL A 267 -15.86 -23.89 3.29
CA VAL A 267 -16.13 -23.11 2.07
C VAL A 267 -14.84 -22.87 1.28
N LEU A 268 -13.73 -22.59 1.98
CA LEU A 268 -12.43 -22.40 1.34
C LEU A 268 -11.88 -23.68 0.72
N ALA A 269 -12.07 -24.83 1.36
CA ALA A 269 -11.66 -26.13 0.81
C ALA A 269 -12.45 -26.48 -0.46
N GLU A 270 -13.77 -26.25 -0.45
CA GLU A 270 -14.63 -26.43 -1.63
C GLU A 270 -14.19 -25.53 -2.78
N ARG A 271 -13.91 -24.25 -2.50
CA ARG A 271 -13.39 -23.30 -3.50
C ARG A 271 -12.03 -23.71 -4.07
N MET A 272 -11.18 -24.35 -3.27
CA MET A 272 -9.89 -24.89 -3.71
C MET A 272 -10.00 -26.26 -4.41
N GLY A 273 -11.20 -26.85 -4.51
CA GLY A 273 -11.40 -28.17 -5.11
C GLY A 273 -10.72 -29.30 -4.32
N ILE A 274 -10.56 -29.15 -3.00
CA ILE A 274 -9.89 -30.12 -2.14
C ILE A 274 -10.73 -30.46 -0.91
N SER A 275 -10.34 -31.52 -0.18
CA SER A 275 -10.99 -31.86 1.08
C SER A 275 -10.68 -30.82 2.16
N LYS A 276 -11.60 -30.65 3.13
CA LYS A 276 -11.38 -29.81 4.32
C LYS A 276 -10.09 -30.17 5.06
N GLN A 277 -9.80 -31.47 5.15
CA GLN A 277 -8.58 -31.96 5.79
C GLN A 277 -7.33 -31.50 5.00
N ALA A 278 -7.31 -31.68 3.69
CA ALA A 278 -6.20 -31.25 2.83
C ALA A 278 -6.00 -29.73 2.88
N PHE A 279 -7.08 -28.95 2.91
CA PHE A 279 -7.02 -27.50 3.09
C PHE A 279 -6.34 -27.11 4.42
N HIS A 280 -6.77 -27.69 5.54
CA HIS A 280 -6.14 -27.43 6.83
C HIS A 280 -4.68 -27.90 6.88
N GLU A 281 -4.33 -29.00 6.22
CA GLU A 281 -2.95 -29.46 6.11
C GLU A 281 -2.07 -28.49 5.33
N HIS A 282 -2.54 -27.98 4.18
CA HIS A 282 -1.84 -26.95 3.42
C HIS A 282 -1.68 -25.66 4.23
N LEU A 283 -2.76 -25.22 4.87
CA LEU A 283 -2.77 -24.00 5.66
C LEU A 283 -1.84 -24.10 6.88
N ARG A 284 -1.82 -25.24 7.57
CA ARG A 284 -0.90 -25.50 8.67
C ARG A 284 0.56 -25.46 8.23
N LYS A 285 0.90 -26.15 7.14
CA LYS A 285 2.27 -26.13 6.59
C LYS A 285 2.68 -24.72 6.11
N ALA A 286 1.71 -23.95 5.60
CA ALA A 286 1.95 -22.56 5.22
C ALA A 286 2.33 -21.73 6.46
N TYR A 287 1.58 -21.86 7.56
CA TYR A 287 1.93 -21.21 8.82
C TYR A 287 3.26 -21.67 9.37
N ASP A 288 3.53 -22.97 9.39
CA ASP A 288 4.78 -23.50 9.93
C ASP A 288 5.98 -22.89 9.19
N THR A 289 5.89 -22.78 7.86
CA THR A 289 6.93 -22.16 7.03
C THR A 289 7.04 -20.66 7.29
N VAL A 290 5.92 -19.94 7.33
CA VAL A 290 5.91 -18.49 7.63
C VAL A 290 6.48 -18.23 9.02
N PHE A 291 6.11 -19.02 10.02
CA PHE A 291 6.62 -18.89 11.39
C PHE A 291 8.10 -19.27 11.47
N GLU A 292 8.54 -20.32 10.79
CA GLU A 292 9.96 -20.65 10.70
C GLU A 292 10.77 -19.49 10.12
N GLN A 293 10.31 -18.87 9.04
CA GLN A 293 10.97 -17.70 8.47
C GLN A 293 10.93 -16.48 9.41
N LEU A 294 9.81 -16.28 10.11
CA LEU A 294 9.68 -15.23 11.14
C LEU A 294 10.73 -15.38 12.24
N PHE A 295 10.90 -16.60 12.76
CA PHE A 295 11.73 -16.86 13.94
C PHE A 295 13.20 -17.15 13.59
N THR A 296 13.50 -17.61 12.37
CA THR A 296 14.89 -17.86 11.93
C THR A 296 15.59 -16.57 11.48
N ASN A 297 14.86 -15.63 10.86
CA ASN A 297 15.42 -14.33 10.49
C ASN A 297 15.74 -13.42 11.70
N VAL A 298 15.25 -13.78 12.89
CA VAL A 298 15.59 -13.10 14.15
C VAL A 298 16.96 -13.55 14.69
N ASP A 299 17.43 -14.76 14.35
CA ASP A 299 18.69 -15.31 14.88
C ASP A 299 19.95 -14.87 14.10
N GLU A 300 19.85 -14.49 12.82
CA GLU A 300 21.00 -14.00 12.03
C GLU A 300 21.43 -12.56 12.36
N THR A 301 20.65 -11.82 13.16
CA THR A 301 21.05 -10.48 13.64
C THR A 301 21.73 -10.50 15.01
N THR A 302 22.07 -11.68 15.53
CA THR A 302 22.79 -11.82 16.81
C THR A 302 24.28 -11.56 16.62
N VAL A 303 24.67 -10.29 16.83
CA VAL A 303 25.94 -9.77 17.36
C VAL A 303 27.24 -10.33 16.74
N PRO A 304 28.02 -9.53 15.98
CA PRO A 304 29.45 -9.81 15.88
C PRO A 304 30.10 -9.56 17.26
N ASP A 305 30.65 -10.64 17.79
CA ASP A 305 31.55 -10.70 18.94
C ASP A 305 32.79 -9.81 18.69
N GLN A 306 33.07 -8.96 19.70
CA GLN A 306 34.31 -8.20 20.01
C GLN A 306 34.69 -6.96 19.19
#